data_AF-A0A7C6MIJ6-F1
#
_entry.id   AF-A0A7C6MIJ6-F1
#
_cell.length_a   1.000
_cell.length_b   1.000
_cell.length_c   1.000
_cell.angle_alpha   90.00
_cell.angle_beta   90.00
_cell.angle_gamma   90.00
#
_symmetry.space_group_name_H-M   'P 1'
#
loop_
_entity.id
_entity.type
_entity.pdbx_description
1 polymer ?
#
loop_
_entity_poly.entity_id
_entity_poly.type
_entity_poly.pdbx_seq_one_letter_code
_entity_poly.pdbx_strand_id
1 'polypeptide(L)'
;MMTEAQVHPLDVLASPVRREIVDALANLPHLAPSGRPTRSTGMTAADLARRLHLHVTTVRFHLDRLEQAGLVSSHDERNGVGRPRRRFTAHPGNLTEVTAPDAYRLLAEVLARAMAAGGATDAVEAGRQWARAHAIELTGADLPTDPDPARTAGAWLAKVGVVLDVLDRWGYQPTVTTADAGRTAELSLNHCPLRQLAVDNPAVACGVHRGVIQGALEALGEGAATVSLVPFVEPNLCVARLTTATPFPERPSP
;
A
#
# COMPACT_ATOMS: atom_id res chain seq x y z
N MET A 1 18.82 -26.77 26.33
CA MET A 1 17.73 -26.10 25.61
C MET A 1 18.38 -25.43 24.41
N MET A 2 18.28 -26.05 23.23
CA MET A 2 18.99 -25.61 22.03
C MET A 2 18.32 -24.34 21.49
N THR A 3 19.07 -23.26 21.42
CA THR A 3 18.71 -22.02 20.75
C THR A 3 18.60 -22.33 19.26
N GLU A 4 17.39 -22.32 18.69
CA GLU A 4 17.22 -22.28 17.24
C GLU A 4 17.96 -21.04 16.73
N ALA A 5 18.98 -21.26 15.89
CA ALA A 5 19.69 -20.18 15.24
C ALA A 5 18.68 -19.42 14.36
N GLN A 6 18.29 -18.23 14.80
CA GLN A 6 17.48 -17.31 13.99
C GLN A 6 18.24 -17.05 12.69
N VAL A 7 17.76 -17.62 11.59
CA VAL A 7 18.31 -17.37 10.26
C VAL A 7 18.06 -15.91 9.93
N HIS A 8 19.13 -15.13 9.73
CA HIS A 8 19.00 -13.72 9.44
C HIS A 8 18.25 -13.54 8.09
N PRO A 9 17.23 -12.68 8.00
CA PRO A 9 16.41 -12.55 6.79
C PRO A 9 17.22 -12.26 5.51
N LEU A 10 18.31 -11.50 5.64
CA LEU A 10 19.22 -11.21 4.52
C LEU A 10 19.98 -12.46 4.01
N ASP A 11 20.30 -13.43 4.86
CA ASP A 11 20.96 -14.67 4.45
C ASP A 11 20.02 -15.54 3.61
N VAL A 12 18.72 -15.45 3.89
CA VAL A 12 17.69 -16.09 3.07
C VAL A 12 17.65 -15.45 1.69
N LEU A 13 17.86 -14.15 1.53
CA LEU A 13 17.88 -13.52 0.20
C LEU A 13 19.15 -13.75 -0.63
N ALA A 14 20.18 -14.45 -0.12
CA ALA A 14 21.34 -14.81 -0.94
C ALA A 14 20.98 -15.68 -2.17
N SER A 15 19.87 -16.43 -2.12
CA SER A 15 19.39 -17.22 -3.26
C SER A 15 18.67 -16.34 -4.29
N PRO A 16 19.05 -16.42 -5.58
CA PRO A 16 18.38 -15.66 -6.65
C PRO A 16 16.90 -16.03 -6.78
N VAL A 17 16.55 -17.31 -6.66
CA VAL A 17 15.15 -17.78 -6.71
C VAL A 17 14.31 -17.19 -5.58
N ARG A 18 14.88 -17.09 -4.36
CA ARG A 18 14.16 -16.51 -3.22
C ARG A 18 13.94 -15.01 -3.38
N ARG A 19 14.92 -14.28 -3.95
CA ARG A 19 14.75 -12.88 -4.35
C ARG A 19 13.65 -12.74 -5.40
N GLU A 20 13.69 -13.52 -6.47
CA GLU A 20 12.68 -13.48 -7.52
C GLU A 20 11.26 -13.80 -7.01
N ILE A 21 11.11 -14.71 -6.05
CA ILE A 21 9.81 -14.98 -5.42
C ILE A 21 9.33 -13.76 -4.63
N VAL A 22 10.19 -13.18 -3.78
CA VAL A 22 9.84 -11.99 -2.99
C VAL A 22 9.52 -10.82 -3.92
N ASP A 23 10.33 -10.58 -4.95
CA ASP A 23 10.13 -9.54 -5.95
C ASP A 23 8.81 -9.75 -6.71
N ALA A 24 8.50 -10.98 -7.12
CA ALA A 24 7.26 -11.27 -7.85
C ALA A 24 6.01 -11.00 -7.01
N LEU A 25 6.08 -11.24 -5.70
CA LEU A 25 5.00 -10.98 -4.74
C LEU A 25 4.92 -9.51 -4.35
N ALA A 26 6.06 -8.87 -4.08
CA ALA A 26 6.16 -7.47 -3.71
C ALA A 26 5.79 -6.54 -4.87
N ASN A 27 6.00 -6.95 -6.12
CA ASN A 27 5.63 -6.17 -7.31
C ASN A 27 4.24 -6.50 -7.86
N LEU A 28 3.39 -7.21 -7.10
CA LEU A 28 1.97 -7.30 -7.45
C LEU A 28 1.31 -5.91 -7.32
N PRO A 29 0.26 -5.63 -8.10
CA PRO A 29 -0.50 -4.39 -7.93
C PRO A 29 -1.27 -4.41 -6.60
N HIS A 30 -1.54 -3.23 -6.04
CA HIS A 30 -2.43 -3.11 -4.88
C HIS A 30 -3.88 -3.44 -5.23
N LEU A 31 -4.32 -3.07 -6.43
CA LEU A 31 -5.67 -3.31 -6.94
C LEU A 31 -5.60 -3.99 -8.31
N ALA A 32 -6.44 -5.01 -8.51
CA ALA A 32 -6.57 -5.69 -9.79
C ALA A 32 -8.01 -6.16 -10.02
N PRO A 33 -8.43 -6.36 -11.29
CA PRO A 33 -9.73 -6.97 -11.59
C PRO A 33 -9.90 -8.34 -10.93
N SER A 34 -11.16 -8.74 -10.68
CA SER A 34 -11.52 -10.00 -10.02
C SER A 34 -10.77 -11.20 -10.61
N GLY A 35 -10.14 -12.00 -9.74
CA GLY A 35 -9.41 -13.21 -10.12
C GLY A 35 -7.92 -13.01 -10.43
N ARG A 36 -7.42 -11.77 -10.52
CA ARG A 36 -5.97 -11.50 -10.59
C ARG A 36 -5.36 -11.35 -9.20
N PRO A 37 -4.13 -11.83 -8.98
CA PRO A 37 -3.43 -11.66 -7.71
C PRO A 37 -3.06 -10.19 -7.47
N THR A 38 -3.20 -9.75 -6.23
CA THR A 38 -2.78 -8.44 -5.71
C THR A 38 -1.78 -8.66 -4.57
N ARG A 39 -1.16 -7.61 -4.03
CA ARG A 39 -0.27 -7.76 -2.86
C ARG A 39 -0.97 -8.36 -1.64
N SER A 40 -2.26 -8.05 -1.43
CA SER A 40 -3.03 -8.56 -0.30
C SER A 40 -3.51 -10.00 -0.51
N THR A 41 -3.87 -10.38 -1.75
CA THR A 41 -4.33 -11.74 -2.06
C THR A 41 -3.20 -12.69 -2.37
N GLY A 42 -2.08 -12.20 -2.91
CA GLY A 42 -0.90 -13.01 -3.19
C GLY A 42 -1.08 -14.05 -4.29
N MET A 43 -0.05 -14.88 -4.47
CA MET A 43 0.01 -15.93 -5.49
C MET A 43 0.12 -17.32 -4.86
N THR A 44 -0.36 -18.35 -5.55
CA THR A 44 -0.10 -19.74 -5.13
C THR A 44 1.31 -20.17 -5.54
N ALA A 45 1.83 -21.23 -4.91
CA ALA A 45 3.09 -21.84 -5.33
C ALA A 45 3.08 -22.29 -6.81
N ALA A 46 1.91 -22.69 -7.34
CA ALA A 46 1.75 -23.05 -8.74
C ALA A 46 1.80 -21.84 -9.68
N ASP A 47 1.26 -20.68 -9.26
CA ASP A 47 1.34 -19.44 -10.02
C ASP A 47 2.79 -18.94 -10.10
N LEU A 48 3.51 -18.97 -8.97
CA LEU A 48 4.92 -18.59 -8.89
C LEU A 48 5.80 -19.55 -9.71
N ALA A 49 5.54 -20.86 -9.65
CA ALA A 49 6.23 -21.86 -10.47
C ALA A 49 6.10 -21.58 -11.97
N ARG A 50 4.88 -21.26 -12.43
CA ARG A 50 4.64 -20.86 -13.82
C ARG A 50 5.37 -19.56 -14.18
N ARG A 51 5.30 -18.55 -13.33
CA ARG A 51 5.90 -17.23 -13.57
C ARG A 51 7.43 -17.27 -13.62
N LEU A 52 8.04 -18.08 -12.77
CA LEU A 52 9.51 -18.20 -12.65
C LEU A 52 10.09 -19.32 -13.52
N HIS A 53 9.24 -20.04 -14.27
CA HIS A 53 9.64 -21.22 -15.06
C HIS A 53 10.36 -22.29 -14.22
N LEU A 54 9.89 -22.50 -12.98
CA LEU A 54 10.44 -23.47 -12.03
C LEU A 54 9.44 -24.58 -11.72
N HIS A 55 9.94 -25.70 -11.20
CA HIS A 55 9.07 -26.77 -10.70
C HIS A 55 8.39 -26.35 -9.38
N VAL A 56 7.10 -26.68 -9.22
CA VAL A 56 6.30 -26.29 -8.04
C VAL A 56 6.88 -26.76 -6.71
N THR A 57 7.52 -27.93 -6.68
CA THR A 57 8.20 -28.44 -5.48
C THR A 57 9.38 -27.57 -5.08
N THR A 58 10.17 -27.08 -6.03
CA THR A 58 11.29 -26.16 -5.79
C THR A 58 10.79 -24.85 -5.21
N VAL A 59 9.72 -24.31 -5.80
CA VAL A 59 9.10 -23.07 -5.29
C VAL A 59 8.56 -23.26 -3.88
N ARG A 60 7.90 -24.38 -3.56
CA ARG A 60 7.43 -24.69 -2.20
C ARG A 60 8.58 -24.71 -1.18
N PHE A 61 9.67 -25.40 -1.50
CA PHE A 61 10.86 -25.43 -0.64
C PHE A 61 11.40 -24.02 -0.35
N HIS A 62 11.43 -23.14 -1.36
CA HIS A 62 11.86 -21.76 -1.19
C HIS A 62 10.86 -20.93 -0.38
N LEU A 63 9.56 -21.11 -0.60
CA LEU A 63 8.50 -20.43 0.16
C LEU A 63 8.52 -20.82 1.64
N ASP A 64 8.74 -22.10 1.97
CA ASP A 64 8.82 -22.55 3.36
C ASP A 64 9.98 -21.85 4.10
N ARG A 65 11.13 -21.72 3.44
CA ARG A 65 12.29 -20.98 4.00
C ARG A 65 12.04 -19.48 4.13
N LEU A 66 11.34 -18.88 3.17
CA LEU A 66 10.98 -17.46 3.23
C LEU A 66 9.96 -17.21 4.33
N GLU A 67 8.99 -18.10 4.53
CA GLU A 67 7.98 -18.01 5.58
C GLU A 67 8.61 -18.15 6.97
N GLN A 68 9.54 -19.10 7.15
CA GLN A 68 10.33 -19.24 8.38
C GLN A 68 11.15 -17.99 8.71
N ALA A 69 11.64 -17.29 7.69
CA ALA A 69 12.36 -16.03 7.85
C ALA A 69 11.44 -14.80 7.94
N GLY A 70 10.11 -15.00 7.93
CA GLY A 70 9.12 -13.95 7.99
C GLY A 70 9.06 -13.05 6.74
N LEU A 71 9.66 -13.45 5.62
CA LEU A 71 9.72 -12.65 4.39
C LEU A 71 8.50 -12.81 3.49
N VAL A 72 7.75 -13.88 3.71
CA VAL A 72 6.44 -14.10 3.11
C VAL A 72 5.48 -14.61 4.16
N SER A 73 4.22 -14.26 4.02
CA SER A 73 3.13 -14.77 4.85
C SER A 73 2.19 -15.60 3.99
N SER A 74 1.70 -16.72 4.53
CA SER A 74 0.70 -17.53 3.84
C SER A 74 -0.68 -17.45 4.49
N HIS A 75 -1.70 -17.66 3.67
CA HIS A 75 -3.07 -17.82 4.12
C HIS A 75 -3.81 -18.82 3.23
N ASP A 76 -4.82 -19.47 3.80
CA ASP A 76 -5.66 -20.42 3.07
C ASP A 76 -6.85 -19.71 2.42
N GLU A 77 -6.95 -19.82 1.11
CA GLU A 77 -8.11 -19.38 0.35
C GLU A 77 -9.05 -20.57 0.11
N ARG A 78 -10.29 -20.47 0.60
CA ARG A 78 -11.36 -21.45 0.34
C ARG A 78 -12.29 -20.91 -0.74
N ASN A 79 -12.19 -21.47 -1.94
CA ASN A 79 -13.13 -21.22 -3.03
C ASN A 79 -13.89 -22.52 -3.36
N GLY A 80 -15.12 -22.65 -2.85
CA GLY A 80 -16.02 -23.78 -3.15
C GLY A 80 -15.62 -25.11 -2.49
N VAL A 81 -16.02 -26.22 -3.13
CA VAL A 81 -15.77 -27.59 -2.64
C VAL A 81 -14.38 -28.06 -3.10
N GLY A 82 -13.47 -28.27 -2.15
CA GLY A 82 -12.11 -28.78 -2.42
C GLY A 82 -11.10 -28.45 -1.32
N ARG A 83 -9.85 -28.91 -1.46
CA ARG A 83 -8.76 -28.56 -0.53
C ARG A 83 -8.45 -27.06 -0.65
N PRO A 84 -8.38 -26.31 0.46
CA PRO A 84 -8.02 -24.89 0.45
C PRO A 84 -6.70 -24.65 -0.30
N ARG A 85 -6.63 -23.58 -1.09
CA ARG A 85 -5.41 -23.19 -1.80
C ARG A 85 -4.61 -22.27 -0.90
N ARG A 86 -3.38 -22.66 -0.59
CA ARG A 86 -2.45 -21.80 0.15
C ARG A 86 -1.88 -20.73 -0.78
N ARG A 87 -2.10 -19.47 -0.43
CA ARG A 87 -1.54 -18.30 -1.10
C ARG A 87 -0.43 -17.68 -0.27
N PHE A 88 0.49 -17.00 -0.94
CA PHE A 88 1.66 -16.38 -0.35
C PHE A 88 1.68 -14.90 -0.72
N THR A 89 1.95 -14.06 0.27
CA THR A 89 2.07 -12.60 0.19
C THR A 89 3.46 -12.21 0.66
N ALA A 90 4.04 -11.16 0.09
CA ALA A 90 5.31 -10.66 0.59
C ALA A 90 5.09 -10.04 1.98
N HIS A 91 6.09 -10.16 2.86
CA HIS A 91 6.13 -9.43 4.12
C HIS A 91 7.48 -8.67 4.25
N PRO A 92 7.66 -7.60 3.45
CA PRO A 92 8.91 -6.84 3.36
C PRO A 92 9.33 -6.17 4.67
N GLY A 93 8.41 -5.96 5.63
CA GLY A 93 8.69 -5.34 6.92
C GLY A 93 9.68 -6.10 7.81
N ASN A 94 10.05 -7.33 7.45
CA ASN A 94 11.04 -8.15 8.15
C ASN A 94 12.46 -8.10 7.54
N LEU A 95 12.67 -7.37 6.44
CA LEU A 95 14.00 -7.22 5.81
C LEU A 95 14.86 -6.14 6.44
N THR A 96 14.24 -5.20 7.12
CA THR A 96 14.88 -4.06 7.74
C THR A 96 14.00 -3.62 8.91
N GLU A 97 14.62 -3.23 10.03
CA GLU A 97 14.02 -2.13 10.80
C GLU A 97 13.67 -1.08 9.76
N VAL A 98 12.38 -0.77 9.57
CA VAL A 98 11.92 0.24 8.63
C VAL A 98 12.37 1.61 9.14
N THR A 99 13.69 1.85 9.14
CA THR A 99 14.20 3.09 8.65
C THR A 99 13.74 3.08 7.19
N ALA A 100 12.69 3.83 6.90
CA ALA A 100 12.40 4.19 5.53
C ALA A 100 13.13 5.52 5.29
N PRO A 101 14.43 5.51 4.87
CA PRO A 101 15.13 6.72 4.47
C PRO A 101 14.27 7.57 3.55
N ASP A 102 13.53 6.91 2.65
CA ASP A 102 12.64 7.58 1.71
C ASP A 102 11.48 8.29 2.41
N ALA A 103 10.81 7.66 3.38
CA ALA A 103 9.70 8.28 4.11
C ALA A 103 10.14 9.47 4.97
N TYR A 104 11.29 9.36 5.65
CA TYR A 104 11.85 10.49 6.43
C TYR A 104 12.40 11.60 5.52
N ARG A 105 12.98 11.25 4.36
CA ARG A 105 13.39 12.23 3.34
C ARG A 105 12.19 12.99 2.81
N LEU A 106 11.12 12.28 2.46
CA LEU A 106 9.85 12.87 2.01
C LEU A 106 9.26 13.80 3.07
N LEU A 107 9.18 13.35 4.32
CA LEU A 107 8.74 14.19 5.43
C LEU A 107 9.61 15.44 5.57
N ALA A 108 10.93 15.29 5.55
CA ALA A 108 11.86 16.41 5.64
C ALA A 108 11.66 17.40 4.47
N GLU A 109 11.39 16.89 3.26
CA GLU A 109 11.12 17.70 2.09
C GLU A 109 9.80 18.48 2.18
N VAL A 110 8.74 17.85 2.68
CA VAL A 110 7.45 18.48 2.99
C VAL A 110 7.66 19.61 4.00
N LEU A 111 8.33 19.33 5.11
CA LEU A 111 8.59 20.31 6.17
C LEU A 111 9.49 21.45 5.70
N ALA A 112 10.55 21.15 4.94
CA ALA A 112 11.46 22.16 4.40
C ALA A 112 10.72 23.13 3.46
N ARG A 113 9.85 22.63 2.58
CA ARG A 113 9.02 23.50 1.72
C ARG A 113 8.04 24.36 2.51
N ALA A 114 7.37 23.77 3.50
CA ALA A 114 6.45 24.52 4.36
C ALA A 114 7.17 25.67 5.10
N MET A 115 8.37 25.40 5.61
CA MET A 115 9.22 26.41 6.26
C MET A 115 9.69 27.49 5.28
N ALA A 116 10.09 27.11 4.07
CA ALA A 116 10.53 28.05 3.03
C ALA A 116 9.42 28.99 2.54
N ALA A 117 8.16 28.53 2.57
CA ALA A 117 6.99 29.34 2.21
C ALA A 117 6.66 30.43 3.25
N GLY A 118 7.34 30.46 4.41
CA GLY A 118 7.32 31.60 5.33
C GLY A 118 6.06 31.75 6.19
N GLY A 119 5.29 30.68 6.42
CA GLY A 119 4.07 30.71 7.23
C GLY A 119 3.92 29.51 8.17
N ALA A 120 3.09 29.66 9.20
CA ALA A 120 2.61 28.55 10.03
C ALA A 120 1.58 27.74 9.23
N THR A 121 2.05 26.84 8.39
CA THR A 121 1.20 25.89 7.66
C THR A 121 0.93 24.69 8.55
N ASP A 122 -0.33 24.29 8.69
CA ASP A 122 -0.62 23.03 9.37
C ASP A 122 -0.04 21.84 8.57
N ALA A 123 0.24 20.72 9.25
CA ALA A 123 0.88 19.58 8.63
C ALA A 123 0.08 18.97 7.46
N VAL A 124 -1.25 19.11 7.47
CA VAL A 124 -2.13 18.62 6.40
C VAL A 124 -1.95 19.47 5.15
N GLU A 125 -2.01 20.79 5.28
CA GLU A 125 -1.84 21.70 4.16
C GLU A 125 -0.40 21.62 3.60
N ALA A 126 0.61 21.43 4.45
CA ALA A 126 1.99 21.19 3.99
C ALA A 126 2.09 19.92 3.11
N GLY A 127 1.50 18.81 3.55
CA GLY A 127 1.44 17.59 2.76
C GLY A 127 0.67 17.77 1.45
N ARG A 128 -0.47 18.46 1.50
CA ARG A 128 -1.31 18.74 0.34
C ARG A 128 -0.60 19.56 -0.72
N GLN A 129 0.10 20.62 -0.32
CA GLN A 129 0.90 21.46 -1.22
C GLN A 129 2.05 20.67 -1.84
N TRP A 130 2.74 19.85 -1.05
CA TRP A 130 3.79 18.98 -1.57
C TRP A 130 3.23 18.01 -2.63
N ALA A 131 2.10 17.36 -2.37
CA ALA A 131 1.50 16.43 -3.33
C ALA A 131 1.07 17.11 -4.64
N ARG A 132 0.53 18.33 -4.57
CA ARG A 132 0.22 19.14 -5.76
C ARG A 132 1.47 19.49 -6.57
N ALA A 133 2.56 19.88 -5.90
CA ALA A 133 3.81 20.22 -6.56
C ALA A 133 4.48 19.02 -7.26
N HIS A 134 4.22 17.80 -6.79
CA HIS A 134 4.74 16.56 -7.38
C HIS A 134 3.67 15.73 -8.09
N ALA A 135 2.52 16.32 -8.41
CA ALA A 135 1.38 15.61 -8.97
C ALA A 135 1.77 14.73 -10.17
N ILE A 136 2.53 15.29 -11.12
CA ILE A 136 3.00 14.58 -12.32
C ILE A 136 3.85 13.34 -11.95
N GLU A 137 4.78 13.49 -11.01
CA GLU A 137 5.67 12.39 -10.57
C GLU A 137 4.91 11.31 -9.79
N LEU A 138 3.93 11.73 -8.98
CA LEU A 138 3.11 10.86 -8.14
C LEU A 138 2.12 10.05 -8.96
N THR A 139 1.49 10.66 -9.96
CA THR A 139 0.43 10.03 -10.74
C THR A 139 0.94 9.32 -11.98
N GLY A 140 2.21 9.50 -12.35
CA GLY A 140 2.90 8.70 -13.37
C GLY A 140 2.35 8.84 -14.80
N ALA A 141 1.56 9.88 -15.06
CA ALA A 141 0.89 10.11 -16.33
C ALA A 141 0.79 11.61 -16.62
N ASP A 142 0.75 11.95 -17.91
CA ASP A 142 0.14 13.19 -18.41
C ASP A 142 -1.36 13.13 -18.08
N LEU A 143 -1.70 13.37 -16.81
CA LEU A 143 -3.08 13.56 -16.43
C LEU A 143 -3.60 14.80 -17.16
N PRO A 144 -4.85 14.80 -17.62
CA PRO A 144 -5.51 16.02 -18.07
C PRO A 144 -5.31 17.12 -17.03
N THR A 145 -5.07 18.36 -17.47
CA THR A 145 -4.86 19.51 -16.57
C THR A 145 -6.02 19.71 -15.59
N ASP A 146 -7.19 19.16 -15.91
CA ASP A 146 -8.37 19.09 -15.04
C ASP A 146 -9.11 17.75 -15.26
N PRO A 147 -8.80 16.69 -14.50
CA PRO A 147 -9.47 15.40 -14.66
C PRO A 147 -10.90 15.46 -14.13
N ASP A 148 -11.84 14.86 -14.86
CA ASP A 148 -13.21 14.73 -14.36
C ASP A 148 -13.28 13.87 -13.08
N PRO A 149 -14.14 14.21 -12.10
CA PRO A 149 -14.45 13.34 -10.98
C PRO A 149 -14.96 11.97 -11.44
N ALA A 150 -14.65 10.93 -10.66
CA ALA A 150 -15.06 9.56 -10.93
C ALA A 150 -16.57 9.44 -10.82
N ARG A 151 -17.22 8.96 -11.90
CA ARG A 151 -18.67 8.75 -11.95
C ARG A 151 -19.09 7.29 -11.71
N THR A 152 -18.13 6.41 -11.46
CA THR A 152 -18.36 4.98 -11.19
C THR A 152 -17.41 4.47 -10.12
N ALA A 153 -17.79 3.39 -9.44
CA ALA A 153 -16.93 2.73 -8.45
C ALA A 153 -15.60 2.25 -9.05
N GLY A 154 -15.60 1.77 -10.30
CA GLY A 154 -14.37 1.35 -10.97
C GLY A 154 -13.41 2.51 -11.23
N ALA A 155 -13.93 3.64 -11.72
CA ALA A 155 -13.12 4.84 -11.94
C ALA A 155 -12.58 5.42 -10.63
N TRP A 156 -13.37 5.38 -9.56
CA TRP A 156 -12.92 5.80 -8.23
C TRP A 156 -11.82 4.89 -7.68
N LEU A 157 -12.01 3.56 -7.73
CA LEU A 157 -10.96 2.61 -7.33
C LEU A 157 -9.68 2.78 -8.15
N ALA A 158 -9.77 3.13 -9.43
CA ALA A 158 -8.59 3.38 -10.26
C ALA A 158 -7.79 4.60 -9.74
N LYS A 159 -8.47 5.68 -9.36
CA LYS A 159 -7.84 6.87 -8.73
C LYS A 159 -7.28 6.54 -7.35
N VAL A 160 -8.00 5.77 -6.54
CA VAL A 160 -7.48 5.25 -5.26
C VAL A 160 -6.24 4.37 -5.49
N GLY A 161 -6.18 3.60 -6.59
CA GLY A 161 -5.01 2.84 -7.00
C GLY A 161 -3.74 3.69 -7.12
N VAL A 162 -3.86 4.87 -7.74
CA VAL A 162 -2.74 5.82 -7.83
C VAL A 162 -2.30 6.30 -6.44
N VAL A 163 -3.25 6.58 -5.53
CA VAL A 163 -2.91 6.92 -4.14
C VAL A 163 -2.16 5.78 -3.45
N LEU A 164 -2.56 4.52 -3.66
CA LEU A 164 -1.86 3.37 -3.09
C LEU A 164 -0.41 3.28 -3.59
N ASP A 165 -0.17 3.57 -4.87
CA ASP A 165 1.17 3.57 -5.45
C ASP A 165 2.05 4.68 -4.84
N VAL A 166 1.47 5.84 -4.51
CA VAL A 166 2.16 6.90 -3.74
C VAL A 166 2.53 6.39 -2.34
N LEU A 167 1.58 5.77 -1.65
CA LEU A 167 1.80 5.22 -0.31
C LEU A 167 2.83 4.09 -0.30
N ASP A 168 2.89 3.29 -1.36
CA ASP A 168 3.90 2.26 -1.52
C ASP A 168 5.32 2.84 -1.61
N ARG A 169 5.50 3.90 -2.40
CA ARG A 169 6.79 4.63 -2.46
C ARG A 169 7.19 5.21 -1.10
N TRP A 170 6.21 5.45 -0.23
CA TRP A 170 6.42 5.91 1.13
C TRP A 170 6.71 4.76 2.11
N GLY A 171 6.70 3.51 1.64
CA GLY A 171 6.99 2.30 2.41
C GLY A 171 5.76 1.63 3.01
N TYR A 172 4.54 2.07 2.68
CA TYR A 172 3.32 1.41 3.17
C TYR A 172 2.96 0.20 2.32
N GLN A 173 2.33 -0.79 2.95
CA GLN A 173 1.65 -1.88 2.26
C GLN A 173 0.17 -1.87 2.61
N PRO A 174 -0.59 -0.93 2.03
CA PRO A 174 -2.02 -0.82 2.27
C PRO A 174 -2.77 -2.04 1.73
N THR A 175 -3.71 -2.53 2.53
CA THR A 175 -4.83 -3.34 2.03
C THR A 175 -6.07 -2.46 1.89
N VAL A 176 -6.96 -2.81 0.95
CA VAL A 176 -8.11 -1.97 0.60
C VAL A 176 -9.40 -2.78 0.66
N THR A 177 -10.40 -2.21 1.31
CA THR A 177 -11.79 -2.66 1.20
C THR A 177 -12.66 -1.51 0.71
N THR A 178 -13.87 -1.81 0.22
CA THR A 178 -14.80 -0.79 -0.24
C THR A 178 -16.15 -0.89 0.45
N ALA A 179 -16.78 0.27 0.62
CA ALA A 179 -18.09 0.46 1.23
C ALA A 179 -18.91 1.48 0.41
N ASP A 180 -20.16 1.73 0.83
CA ASP A 180 -21.05 2.75 0.24
C ASP A 180 -21.23 2.63 -1.27
N ALA A 181 -21.53 1.40 -1.74
CA ALA A 181 -21.62 1.06 -3.15
C ALA A 181 -20.34 1.37 -3.95
N GLY A 182 -19.18 1.26 -3.29
CA GLY A 182 -17.87 1.49 -3.86
C GLY A 182 -17.43 2.95 -3.84
N ARG A 183 -18.20 3.87 -3.23
CA ARG A 183 -17.81 5.29 -3.08
C ARG A 183 -16.78 5.54 -1.99
N THR A 184 -16.72 4.63 -1.02
CA THR A 184 -15.76 4.71 0.09
C THR A 184 -14.73 3.61 -0.07
N ALA A 185 -13.46 3.98 -0.08
CA ALA A 185 -12.33 3.06 0.05
C ALA A 185 -11.74 3.18 1.46
N GLU A 186 -11.62 2.05 2.14
CA GLU A 186 -10.99 1.97 3.45
C GLU A 186 -9.62 1.27 3.32
N LEU A 187 -8.58 1.99 3.74
CA LEU A 187 -7.19 1.65 3.62
C LEU A 187 -6.67 1.20 4.99
N SER A 188 -6.26 -0.06 5.12
CA SER A 188 -5.56 -0.54 6.31
C SER A 188 -4.06 -0.36 6.11
N LEU A 189 -3.47 0.52 6.90
CA LEU A 189 -2.08 0.95 6.80
C LEU A 189 -1.26 0.29 7.90
N ASN A 190 -0.70 -0.88 7.58
CA ASN A 190 0.15 -1.62 8.50
C ASN A 190 1.59 -1.11 8.46
N HIS A 191 2.28 -1.18 9.60
CA HIS A 191 3.71 -0.88 9.73
C HIS A 191 4.09 0.53 9.24
N CYS A 192 3.44 1.56 9.82
CA CYS A 192 3.74 2.96 9.51
C CYS A 192 5.26 3.24 9.52
N PRO A 193 5.86 3.66 8.38
CA PRO A 193 7.30 3.91 8.30
C PRO A 193 7.78 5.08 9.18
N LEU A 194 6.85 5.97 9.57
CA LEU A 194 7.08 7.08 10.48
C LEU A 194 6.59 6.77 11.90
N ARG A 195 6.39 5.50 12.28
CA ARG A 195 5.75 5.12 13.55
C ARG A 195 6.40 5.79 14.77
N GLN A 196 7.73 5.79 14.84
CA GLN A 196 8.45 6.40 15.97
C GLN A 196 8.08 7.88 16.12
N LEU A 197 8.11 8.64 15.02
CA LEU A 197 7.66 10.03 15.02
C LEU A 197 6.16 10.16 15.31
N ALA A 198 5.33 9.30 14.73
CA ALA A 198 3.88 9.39 14.80
C ALA A 198 3.32 9.10 16.20
N VAL A 199 4.04 8.31 17.02
CA VAL A 199 3.67 8.08 18.43
C VAL A 199 3.77 9.37 19.23
N ASP A 200 4.87 10.11 19.06
CA ASP A 200 5.12 11.34 19.82
C ASP A 200 4.45 12.57 19.19
N ASN A 201 4.32 12.58 17.86
CA ASN A 201 3.86 13.72 17.06
C ASN A 201 2.83 13.31 15.99
N PRO A 202 1.67 12.73 16.38
CA PRO A 202 0.66 12.25 15.42
C PRO A 202 0.12 13.38 14.55
N ALA A 203 -0.06 14.58 15.12
CA ALA A 203 -0.55 15.74 14.36
C ALA A 203 0.36 16.10 13.17
N VAL A 204 1.68 15.86 13.29
CA VAL A 204 2.65 16.12 12.22
C VAL A 204 2.71 14.95 11.26
N ALA A 205 3.06 13.75 11.74
CA ALA A 205 3.27 12.60 10.85
C ALA A 205 1.98 12.16 10.15
N CYS A 206 0.87 12.06 10.90
CA CYS A 206 -0.43 11.69 10.33
C CYS A 206 -1.06 12.87 9.58
N GLY A 207 -0.78 14.11 9.99
CA GLY A 207 -1.22 15.31 9.26
C GLY A 207 -0.64 15.36 7.85
N VAL A 208 0.69 15.27 7.72
CA VAL A 208 1.39 15.23 6.42
C VAL A 208 0.85 14.09 5.55
N HIS A 209 0.67 12.90 6.13
CA HIS A 209 0.15 11.76 5.42
C HIS A 209 -1.27 12.01 4.86
N ARG A 210 -2.18 12.53 5.69
CA ARG A 210 -3.53 12.91 5.25
C ARG A 210 -3.48 13.97 4.15
N GLY A 211 -2.62 14.97 4.31
CA GLY A 211 -2.41 16.03 3.33
C GLY A 211 -1.98 15.52 1.97
N VAL A 212 -0.99 14.62 1.94
CA VAL A 212 -0.50 14.03 0.69
C VAL A 212 -1.58 13.22 -0.01
N ILE A 213 -2.36 12.43 0.72
CA ILE A 213 -3.50 11.71 0.14
C ILE A 213 -4.52 12.69 -0.46
N GLN A 214 -4.85 13.77 0.25
CA GLN A 214 -5.77 14.81 -0.24
C GLN A 214 -5.25 15.49 -1.52
N GLY A 215 -3.99 15.92 -1.52
CA GLY A 215 -3.38 16.58 -2.67
C GLY A 215 -3.25 15.66 -3.89
N ALA A 216 -2.97 14.36 -3.68
CA ALA A 216 -2.96 13.36 -4.75
C ALA A 216 -4.37 13.16 -5.36
N LEU A 217 -5.41 13.05 -4.53
CA LEU A 217 -6.78 12.96 -5.00
C LEU A 217 -7.23 14.22 -5.75
N GLU A 218 -6.85 15.40 -5.27
CA GLU A 218 -7.11 16.66 -5.97
C GLU A 218 -6.48 16.71 -7.36
N ALA A 219 -5.21 16.31 -7.47
CA ALA A 219 -4.53 16.19 -8.76
C ALA A 219 -5.23 15.20 -9.71
N LEU A 220 -5.99 14.24 -9.15
CA LEU A 220 -6.80 13.28 -9.89
C LEU A 220 -8.25 13.76 -10.14
N GLY A 221 -8.57 15.02 -9.88
CA GLY A 221 -9.92 15.57 -10.09
C GLY A 221 -10.92 15.29 -8.97
N GLU A 222 -10.45 14.87 -7.80
CA GLU A 222 -11.29 14.48 -6.65
C GLU A 222 -11.18 15.50 -5.50
N GLY A 223 -11.12 16.79 -5.81
CA GLY A 223 -10.88 17.83 -4.79
C GLY A 223 -11.99 18.01 -3.75
N ALA A 224 -13.16 17.44 -3.99
CA ALA A 224 -14.25 17.38 -3.01
C ALA A 224 -14.27 16.08 -2.20
N ALA A 225 -13.37 15.12 -2.47
CA ALA A 225 -13.32 13.87 -1.74
C ALA A 225 -12.95 14.11 -0.26
N THR A 226 -13.60 13.35 0.61
CA THR A 226 -13.32 13.39 2.04
C THR A 226 -12.23 12.38 2.37
N VAL A 227 -11.21 12.84 3.09
CA VAL A 227 -10.09 12.01 3.57
C VAL A 227 -9.99 12.12 5.08
N SER A 228 -10.06 10.98 5.74
CA SER A 228 -9.80 10.84 7.18
C SER A 228 -8.73 9.78 7.42
N LEU A 229 -7.95 9.96 8.49
CA LEU A 229 -6.93 9.03 8.93
C LEU A 229 -7.04 8.88 10.45
N VAL A 230 -7.32 7.66 10.89
CA VAL A 230 -7.40 7.30 12.31
C VAL A 230 -6.13 6.51 12.66
N PRO A 231 -5.19 7.12 13.40
CA PRO A 231 -3.95 6.45 13.74
C PRO A 231 -4.15 5.44 14.87
N PHE A 232 -3.35 4.36 14.84
CA PHE A 232 -3.21 3.39 15.95
C PHE A 232 -4.53 2.76 16.43
N VAL A 233 -5.42 2.39 15.51
CA VAL A 233 -6.62 1.60 15.86
C VAL A 233 -6.23 0.23 16.44
N GLU A 234 -5.04 -0.25 16.08
CA GLU A 234 -4.30 -1.31 16.75
C GLU A 234 -2.80 -0.92 16.80
N PRO A 235 -1.93 -1.62 17.55
CA PRO A 235 -0.54 -1.18 17.79
C PRO A 235 0.31 -0.88 16.55
N ASN A 236 -0.02 -1.51 15.41
CA ASN A 236 0.68 -1.36 14.13
C ASN A 236 -0.27 -1.03 12.96
N LEU A 237 -1.51 -0.64 13.24
CA LEU A 237 -2.53 -0.40 12.23
C LEU A 237 -3.10 1.01 12.35
N CYS A 238 -3.07 1.74 11.24
CA CYS A 238 -3.86 2.95 11.03
C CYS A 238 -4.92 2.67 9.97
N VAL A 239 -6.04 3.38 10.02
CA VAL A 239 -7.10 3.28 9.00
C VAL A 239 -7.30 4.63 8.35
N ALA A 240 -7.14 4.68 7.02
CA ALA A 240 -7.54 5.84 6.23
C ALA A 240 -8.83 5.54 5.48
N ARG A 241 -9.78 6.48 5.49
CA ARG A 241 -11.04 6.37 4.75
C ARG A 241 -11.13 7.50 3.73
N LEU A 242 -11.28 7.10 2.47
CA LEU A 242 -11.39 7.98 1.31
C LEU A 242 -12.79 7.83 0.74
N THR A 243 -13.55 8.92 0.66
CA THR A 243 -14.91 8.91 0.11
C THR A 243 -15.03 9.98 -0.96
N THR A 244 -15.37 9.58 -2.19
CA THR A 244 -15.68 10.57 -3.24
C THR A 244 -16.97 11.31 -2.92
N ALA A 245 -17.02 12.62 -3.23
CA ALA A 245 -18.25 13.40 -3.14
C ALA A 245 -19.21 13.11 -4.31
N THR A 246 -18.71 12.49 -5.39
CA THR A 246 -19.51 12.23 -6.57
C THR A 246 -20.44 11.03 -6.34
N PRO A 247 -21.77 11.20 -6.46
CA PRO A 247 -22.67 10.07 -6.39
C PRO A 247 -22.47 9.18 -7.63
N PHE A 248 -22.50 7.86 -7.43
CA PHE A 248 -22.55 6.92 -8.55
C PHE A 248 -24.01 6.63 -8.89
N PRO A 249 -24.36 6.52 -10.19
CA PRO A 249 -25.68 6.07 -10.57
C PRO A 249 -25.93 4.68 -9.97
N GLU A 250 -27.10 4.47 -9.38
CA GLU A 250 -27.51 3.15 -8.92
C GLU A 250 -27.46 2.19 -10.10
N ARG A 251 -26.83 1.03 -9.90
CA ARG A 251 -26.87 -0.03 -10.91
C ARG A 251 -28.34 -0.47 -10.99
N PRO A 252 -29.01 -0.45 -12.17
CA PRO A 252 -30.37 -0.95 -12.28
C PRO A 252 -30.40 -2.38 -11.73
N SER A 253 -31.35 -2.65 -10.84
CA SER A 253 -31.55 -3.99 -10.30
C SER A 253 -31.88 -4.94 -11.46
N PRO A 254 -31.26 -6.13 -11.52
CA PRO A 254 -31.52 -7.11 -12.58
C PRO A 254 -32.97 -7.60 -12.58
#